data_AF-A0A1I3B387-F1
#
_entry.id   AF-A0A1I3B387-F1
#
_cell.length_a   1.000
_cell.length_b   1.000
_cell.length_c   1.000
_cell.angle_alpha   90.00
_cell.angle_beta   90.00
_cell.angle_gamma   90.00
#
_symmetry.space_group_name_H-M   'P 1'
#
loop_
_entity.id
_entity.type
_entity.pdbx_description
1 polymer ?
#
loop_
_entity_poly.entity_id
_entity_poly.type
_entity_poly.pdbx_seq_one_letter_code
_entity_poly.pdbx_strand_id
1 'polypeptide(L)'
;MINGVIFQKKDYKIYQGVDGDNWYLNDNFNEEWLDELDEKVEKAWYDDDWVDVCADNIFIKKYITYSEKEHIDYRVLLCETEKSEPCFDTSELKSMIPIGYDYAYSGGSYYSALYNELHFDRNKCFELIKLNKYGLIDDYEELKRFISLRNQLITSGGDLESGDFIIYKLYEVKF
;
A
#
# COMPACT_ATOMS: atom_id res chain seq x y z
N MET A 1 -2.90 6.66 -11.89
CA MET A 1 -3.42 7.90 -11.30
C MET A 1 -2.79 8.05 -9.92
N ILE A 2 -2.50 9.26 -9.43
CA ILE A 2 -2.08 9.44 -8.04
C ILE A 2 -3.34 9.43 -7.19
N ASN A 3 -3.54 8.37 -6.41
CA ASN A 3 -4.80 8.17 -5.70
C ASN A 3 -4.81 8.84 -4.33
N GLY A 4 -3.70 8.76 -3.60
CA GLY A 4 -3.61 9.32 -2.25
C GLY A 4 -2.48 8.71 -1.47
N VAL A 5 -2.54 8.86 -0.15
CA VAL A 5 -1.48 8.41 0.75
C VAL A 5 -1.95 7.38 1.75
N ILE A 6 -1.00 6.55 2.20
CA ILE A 6 -1.13 5.62 3.32
C ILE A 6 -0.12 6.00 4.40
N PHE A 7 -0.56 5.97 5.66
CA PHE A 7 0.30 6.19 6.82
C PHE A 7 0.71 4.87 7.45
N GLN A 8 2.01 4.71 7.64
CA GLN A 8 2.59 3.54 8.29
C GLN A 8 3.46 3.98 9.47
N LYS A 9 3.37 3.23 10.57
CA LYS A 9 4.34 3.38 11.65
C LYS A 9 5.68 2.90 11.12
N LYS A 10 6.74 3.66 11.37
CA LYS A 10 8.05 3.27 10.89
C LYS A 10 8.53 2.05 11.68
N ASP A 11 8.74 0.95 10.98
CA ASP A 11 9.40 -0.23 11.53
C ASP A 11 10.69 -0.53 10.76
N TYR A 12 11.50 -1.44 11.29
CA TYR A 12 12.78 -1.82 10.69
C TYR A 12 12.66 -3.05 9.79
N LYS A 13 11.45 -3.34 9.27
CA LYS A 13 11.27 -4.44 8.33
C LYS A 13 11.90 -4.08 6.99
N ILE A 14 12.36 -5.12 6.29
CA ILE A 14 12.90 -4.97 4.93
C ILE A 14 11.78 -4.61 3.97
N TYR A 15 10.60 -5.18 4.16
CA TYR A 15 9.44 -4.93 3.33
C TYR A 15 8.82 -3.57 3.62
N GLN A 16 8.65 -2.75 2.58
CA GLN A 16 8.18 -1.37 2.70
C GLN A 16 6.99 -1.06 1.77
N GLY A 17 6.25 -2.07 1.36
CA GLY A 17 5.04 -1.97 0.53
C GLY A 17 3.76 -1.69 1.31
N VAL A 18 2.63 -1.91 0.65
CA VAL A 18 1.27 -1.78 1.16
C VAL A 18 0.91 -3.12 1.80
N ASP A 19 1.29 -3.31 3.07
CA ASP A 19 0.95 -4.49 3.86
C ASP A 19 0.89 -4.14 5.36
N GLY A 20 0.00 -4.83 6.07
CA GLY A 20 -0.10 -4.77 7.54
C GLY A 20 -0.90 -3.59 8.05
N ASP A 21 -0.52 -3.10 9.24
CA ASP A 21 -1.18 -1.99 9.94
C ASP A 21 -0.86 -0.65 9.26
N ASN A 22 -1.60 -0.42 8.18
CA ASN A 22 -1.83 0.88 7.61
C ASN A 22 -2.83 1.59 8.51
N TRP A 23 -2.57 2.85 8.86
CA TRP A 23 -3.40 3.67 9.75
C TRP A 23 -3.27 3.37 11.26
N TYR A 24 -2.04 3.18 11.75
CA TYR A 24 -1.64 2.89 13.15
C TYR A 24 -2.27 3.70 14.30
N LEU A 25 -2.86 4.88 14.04
CA LEU A 25 -3.63 5.62 15.05
C LEU A 25 -4.97 4.94 15.39
N ASN A 26 -5.52 4.11 14.49
CA ASN A 26 -6.81 3.44 14.71
C ASN A 26 -6.76 2.36 15.78
N ASP A 27 -5.64 1.64 15.91
CA ASP A 27 -5.47 0.58 16.89
C ASP A 27 -5.36 1.08 18.34
N ASN A 28 -5.01 2.36 18.53
CA ASN A 28 -4.65 2.90 19.84
C ASN A 28 -5.57 4.02 20.33
N PHE A 29 -6.50 4.52 19.52
CA PHE A 29 -7.26 5.73 19.86
C PHE A 29 -8.72 5.67 19.39
N ASN A 30 -9.63 6.13 20.27
CA ASN A 30 -10.89 6.86 20.01
C ASN A 30 -11.73 6.45 18.76
N GLU A 31 -13.01 6.11 18.96
CA GLU A 31 -14.03 5.89 17.91
C GLU A 31 -14.03 6.96 16.78
N GLU A 32 -13.67 8.22 17.09
CA GLU A 32 -13.54 9.31 16.12
C GLU A 32 -12.57 9.03 14.96
N TRP A 33 -11.46 8.34 15.20
CA TRP A 33 -10.50 8.02 14.12
C TRP A 33 -11.03 6.92 13.21
N LEU A 34 -11.79 5.98 13.76
CA LEU A 34 -12.45 4.93 12.99
C LEU A 34 -13.51 5.51 12.07
N ASP A 35 -14.36 6.42 12.60
CA ASP A 35 -15.40 7.09 11.82
C ASP A 35 -14.80 7.91 10.67
N GLU A 36 -13.73 8.67 10.92
CA GLU A 36 -13.05 9.43 9.86
C GLU A 36 -12.32 8.52 8.86
N LEU A 37 -11.74 7.40 9.28
CA LEU A 37 -11.11 6.46 8.35
C LEU A 37 -12.15 5.82 7.43
N ASP A 38 -13.27 5.34 7.99
CA ASP A 38 -14.37 4.80 7.20
C ASP A 38 -14.88 5.86 6.20
N GLU A 39 -15.04 7.11 6.62
CA GLU A 39 -15.50 8.19 5.75
C GLU A 39 -14.49 8.54 4.64
N LYS A 40 -13.19 8.60 4.96
CA LYS A 40 -12.16 9.22 4.10
C LYS A 40 -11.27 8.23 3.35
N VAL A 41 -11.30 6.95 3.71
CA VAL A 41 -10.38 5.94 3.18
C VAL A 41 -11.11 4.68 2.76
N GLU A 42 -11.89 4.04 3.64
CA GLU A 42 -12.40 2.65 3.44
C GLU A 42 -13.60 2.58 2.47
N LYS A 43 -13.36 2.78 1.18
CA LYS A 43 -14.41 2.83 0.14
C LYS A 43 -14.27 1.73 -0.91
N ALA A 44 -13.11 1.10 -1.04
CA ALA A 44 -12.84 0.05 -2.03
C ALA A 44 -13.73 -1.19 -1.85
N TRP A 45 -14.31 -1.41 -0.66
CA TRP A 45 -15.31 -2.45 -0.42
C TRP A 45 -16.65 -2.21 -1.13
N TYR A 46 -16.95 -0.95 -1.46
CA TYR A 46 -18.23 -0.52 -2.02
C TYR A 46 -18.13 -0.08 -3.48
N ASP A 47 -16.93 0.24 -3.94
CA ASP A 47 -16.69 0.80 -5.27
C ASP A 47 -15.38 0.23 -5.86
N ASP A 48 -15.49 -0.52 -6.95
CA ASP A 48 -14.36 -1.14 -7.63
C ASP A 48 -13.44 -0.11 -8.28
N ASP A 49 -13.87 1.13 -8.50
CA ASP A 49 -13.02 2.19 -9.03
C ASP A 49 -12.18 2.87 -7.94
N TRP A 50 -12.37 2.50 -6.67
CA TRP A 50 -11.65 3.03 -5.51
C TRP A 50 -10.46 2.17 -5.07
N VAL A 51 -9.52 2.85 -4.42
CA VAL A 51 -8.47 2.28 -3.59
C VAL A 51 -8.49 2.96 -2.22
N ASP A 52 -8.34 2.19 -1.15
CA ASP A 52 -8.35 2.67 0.23
C ASP A 52 -7.07 3.43 0.53
N VAL A 53 -7.04 4.69 0.14
CA VAL A 53 -5.97 5.65 0.45
C VAL A 53 -6.62 6.98 0.79
N CYS A 54 -5.92 7.83 1.54
CA CYS A 54 -6.48 9.15 1.85
C CYS A 54 -6.06 10.18 0.80
N ALA A 55 -7.05 10.88 0.24
CA ALA A 55 -6.84 12.08 -0.58
C ALA A 55 -7.27 13.38 0.12
N ASP A 56 -7.80 13.31 1.34
CA ASP A 56 -8.30 14.46 2.09
C ASP A 56 -7.14 15.18 2.82
N ASN A 57 -6.78 16.36 2.32
CA ASN A 57 -5.68 17.16 2.88
C ASN A 57 -5.92 17.61 4.34
N ILE A 58 -7.17 17.76 4.78
CA ILE A 58 -7.47 18.13 6.16
C ILE A 58 -7.18 16.94 7.07
N PHE A 59 -7.65 15.75 6.69
CA PHE A 59 -7.40 14.52 7.44
C PHE A 59 -5.91 14.18 7.49
N ILE A 60 -5.20 14.27 6.36
CA ILE A 60 -3.75 14.07 6.28
C ILE A 60 -2.99 14.98 7.26
N LYS A 61 -3.34 16.28 7.28
CA LYS A 61 -2.72 17.26 8.20
C LYS A 61 -3.06 16.97 9.66
N LYS A 62 -4.30 16.55 9.95
CA LYS A 62 -4.74 16.12 11.28
C LYS A 62 -3.89 14.93 11.75
N TYR A 63 -3.72 13.92 10.89
CA TYR A 63 -2.95 12.72 11.17
C TYR A 63 -1.47 13.03 11.46
N ILE A 64 -0.83 13.83 10.60
CA ILE A 64 0.56 14.31 10.79
C ILE A 64 0.71 15.05 12.12
N THR A 65 -0.15 16.04 12.36
CA THR A 65 -0.08 16.88 13.58
C THR A 65 -0.18 16.03 14.83
N TYR A 66 -1.06 15.02 14.82
CA TYR A 66 -1.24 14.13 15.95
C TYR A 66 -0.01 13.24 16.16
N SER A 67 0.50 12.62 15.10
CA SER A 67 1.67 11.74 15.19
C SER A 67 2.93 12.49 15.64
N GLU A 68 3.13 13.72 15.20
CA GLU A 68 4.22 14.58 15.67
C GLU A 68 4.07 14.93 17.16
N LYS A 69 2.85 15.27 17.59
CA LYS A 69 2.53 15.59 18.99
C LYS A 69 2.78 14.41 19.93
N GLU A 70 2.42 13.21 19.51
CA GLU A 70 2.60 11.98 20.28
C GLU A 70 4.00 11.35 20.07
N HIS A 71 4.90 12.04 19.35
CA HIS A 71 6.27 11.60 19.07
C HIS A 71 6.36 10.21 18.42
N ILE A 72 5.41 9.90 17.53
CA ILE A 72 5.37 8.65 16.78
C ILE A 72 6.25 8.81 15.54
N ASP A 73 7.20 7.89 15.32
CA ASP A 73 7.95 7.83 14.06
C ASP A 73 7.10 7.13 13.00
N TYR A 74 6.91 7.79 11.87
CA TYR A 74 6.05 7.33 10.78
C TYR A 74 6.66 7.62 9.42
N ARG A 75 6.10 6.96 8.41
CA ARG A 75 6.35 7.24 7.01
C ARG A 75 5.03 7.39 6.27
N VAL A 76 5.09 8.10 5.15
CA VAL A 76 3.93 8.29 4.28
C VAL A 76 4.24 7.73 2.91
N LEU A 77 3.39 6.81 2.46
CA LEU A 77 3.44 6.20 1.15
C LEU A 77 2.43 6.89 0.24
N LEU A 78 2.91 7.50 -0.85
CA LEU A 78 2.05 7.93 -1.93
C LEU A 78 1.80 6.77 -2.88
N CYS A 79 0.53 6.54 -3.19
CA CYS A 79 0.07 5.43 -3.99
C CYS A 79 -0.38 5.90 -5.37
N GLU A 80 0.26 5.35 -6.41
CA GLU A 80 -0.18 5.49 -7.79
C GLU A 80 -0.69 4.14 -8.29
N THR A 81 -1.97 4.07 -8.69
CA THR A 81 -2.58 2.82 -9.16
C THR A 81 -3.31 3.03 -10.50
N GLU A 82 -3.91 1.96 -11.02
CA GLU A 82 -4.81 2.00 -12.17
C GLU A 82 -6.24 2.44 -11.83
N LYS A 83 -6.60 2.50 -10.55
CA LYS A 83 -7.92 2.93 -10.07
C LYS A 83 -8.13 4.42 -10.33
N SER A 84 -9.37 4.82 -10.63
CA SER A 84 -9.71 6.20 -10.93
C SER A 84 -10.05 7.05 -9.72
N GLU A 85 -10.30 6.42 -8.57
CA GLU A 85 -10.62 7.12 -7.33
C GLU A 85 -9.85 6.53 -6.13
N PRO A 86 -9.62 7.31 -5.08
CA PRO A 86 -9.74 8.77 -5.06
C PRO A 86 -8.64 9.42 -5.95
N CYS A 87 -8.69 10.73 -6.13
CA CYS A 87 -7.67 11.52 -6.84
C CYS A 87 -7.01 12.53 -5.91
N PHE A 88 -5.68 12.48 -5.81
CA PHE A 88 -4.92 13.28 -4.86
C PHE A 88 -4.08 14.36 -5.52
N ASP A 89 -4.16 15.57 -4.95
CA ASP A 89 -3.33 16.70 -5.35
C ASP A 89 -1.96 16.63 -4.67
N THR A 90 -0.91 16.54 -5.50
CA THR A 90 0.49 16.45 -5.06
C THR A 90 1.14 17.81 -4.84
N SER A 91 0.41 18.92 -5.01
CA SER A 91 0.95 20.28 -4.94
C SER A 91 1.61 20.64 -3.60
N GLU A 92 1.16 20.04 -2.49
CA GLU A 92 1.71 20.28 -1.15
C GLU A 92 2.92 19.40 -0.81
N LEU A 93 3.30 18.44 -1.66
CA LEU A 93 4.42 17.53 -1.38
C LEU A 93 5.78 18.22 -1.58
N LYS A 94 6.63 18.17 -0.56
CA LYS A 94 8.01 18.68 -0.61
C LYS A 94 8.98 17.73 -1.31
N SER A 95 8.73 16.43 -1.24
CA SER A 95 9.56 15.42 -1.90
C SER A 95 8.78 14.16 -2.21
N MET A 96 9.14 13.51 -3.31
CA MET A 96 8.58 12.23 -3.74
C MET A 96 9.71 11.32 -4.19
N ILE A 97 9.97 10.25 -3.44
CA ILE A 97 11.07 9.31 -3.70
C ILE A 97 10.47 7.98 -4.14
N PRO A 98 10.66 7.54 -5.38
CA PRO A 98 10.17 6.23 -5.83
C PRO A 98 10.81 5.11 -5.02
N ILE A 99 10.00 4.18 -4.53
CA ILE A 99 10.48 3.02 -3.75
C ILE A 99 10.19 1.67 -4.41
N GLY A 100 9.34 1.63 -5.45
CA GLY A 100 9.10 0.43 -6.25
C GLY A 100 7.61 0.16 -6.46
N TYR A 101 7.32 -1.08 -6.80
CA TYR A 101 6.00 -1.60 -7.09
C TYR A 101 5.61 -2.69 -6.10
N ASP A 102 4.33 -2.68 -5.74
CA ASP A 102 3.66 -3.70 -4.96
C ASP A 102 2.45 -4.26 -5.74
N TYR A 103 2.01 -5.45 -5.36
CA TYR A 103 0.79 -6.10 -5.84
C TYR A 103 -0.03 -6.54 -4.63
N ALA A 104 -1.07 -5.76 -4.34
CA ALA A 104 -1.84 -5.87 -3.10
C ALA A 104 -3.32 -5.61 -3.36
N TYR A 105 -4.19 -5.94 -2.39
CA TYR A 105 -5.59 -5.56 -2.45
C TYR A 105 -5.78 -4.04 -2.52
N SER A 106 -6.83 -3.61 -3.22
CA SER A 106 -7.22 -2.21 -3.31
C SER A 106 -7.67 -1.62 -1.97
N GLY A 107 -7.98 -2.45 -0.97
CA GLY A 107 -8.39 -1.97 0.34
C GLY A 107 -8.61 -3.05 1.39
N GLY A 108 -9.22 -2.66 2.50
CA GLY A 108 -9.48 -3.51 3.66
C GLY A 108 -8.20 -3.94 4.38
N SER A 109 -7.81 -5.19 4.23
CA SER A 109 -6.63 -5.74 4.93
C SER A 109 -5.30 -5.30 4.33
N TYR A 110 -5.30 -4.64 3.17
CA TYR A 110 -4.10 -4.30 2.41
C TYR A 110 -3.18 -5.51 2.20
N TYR A 111 -3.77 -6.68 1.99
CA TYR A 111 -2.99 -7.90 1.82
C TYR A 111 -2.08 -7.78 0.59
N SER A 112 -0.75 -7.80 0.79
CA SER A 112 0.22 -7.82 -0.30
C SER A 112 0.56 -9.25 -0.72
N ALA A 113 0.22 -9.60 -1.96
CA ALA A 113 0.67 -10.85 -2.56
C ALA A 113 2.21 -10.88 -2.66
N LEU A 114 2.82 -9.74 -2.97
CA LEU A 114 4.27 -9.64 -3.11
C LEU A 114 4.98 -9.92 -1.78
N TYR A 115 4.48 -9.39 -0.67
CA TYR A 115 5.02 -9.67 0.65
C TYR A 115 4.86 -11.14 1.02
N ASN A 116 3.63 -11.67 0.94
CA ASN A 116 3.33 -13.01 1.40
C ASN A 116 4.07 -14.09 0.57
N GLU A 117 4.15 -13.91 -0.75
CA GLU A 117 4.71 -14.92 -1.66
C GLU A 117 6.23 -14.83 -1.82
N LEU A 118 6.83 -13.66 -1.60
CA LEU A 118 8.29 -13.49 -1.79
C LEU A 118 9.06 -13.41 -0.47
N HIS A 119 8.43 -12.99 0.64
CA HIS A 119 9.10 -12.87 1.94
C HIS A 119 8.79 -14.03 2.89
N PHE A 120 7.56 -14.58 2.89
CA PHE A 120 7.17 -15.65 3.81
C PHE A 120 7.22 -17.05 3.20
N ASP A 121 6.62 -17.26 2.04
CA ASP A 121 6.57 -18.58 1.39
C ASP A 121 7.12 -18.52 -0.04
N ARG A 122 8.45 -18.47 -0.13
CA ARG A 122 9.14 -18.35 -1.41
C ARG A 122 9.05 -19.64 -2.20
N ASN A 123 7.96 -19.79 -2.95
CA ASN A 123 7.81 -20.83 -3.95
C ASN A 123 8.96 -20.73 -4.96
N LYS A 124 9.51 -21.88 -5.38
CA LYS A 124 10.63 -21.96 -6.33
C LYS A 124 10.37 -21.20 -7.63
N CYS A 125 9.10 -21.11 -8.05
CA CYS A 125 8.70 -20.35 -9.23
C CYS A 125 9.08 -18.86 -9.15
N PHE A 126 9.25 -18.31 -7.95
CA PHE A 126 9.60 -16.91 -7.74
C PHE A 126 11.09 -16.65 -7.39
N GLU A 127 11.94 -17.68 -7.38
CA GLU A 127 13.37 -17.53 -7.03
C GLU A 127 14.11 -16.49 -7.87
N LEU A 128 13.66 -16.32 -9.13
CA LEU A 128 14.26 -15.40 -10.10
C LEU A 128 13.62 -14.01 -10.12
N ILE A 129 12.66 -13.73 -9.24
CA ILE A 129 12.14 -12.38 -9.03
C ILE A 129 13.08 -11.65 -8.09
N LYS A 130 13.56 -10.48 -8.53
CA LYS A 130 14.46 -9.61 -7.77
C LYS A 130 13.67 -8.53 -7.06
N LEU A 131 14.09 -8.29 -5.82
CA LEU A 131 13.58 -7.21 -5.00
C LEU A 131 14.68 -6.18 -4.80
N ASN A 132 14.30 -4.92 -4.75
CA ASN A 132 15.17 -3.81 -4.44
C ASN A 132 15.41 -3.71 -2.92
N LYS A 133 16.14 -2.67 -2.50
CA LYS A 133 16.48 -2.44 -1.08
C LYS A 133 15.27 -2.18 -0.15
N TYR A 134 14.09 -1.93 -0.72
CA TYR A 134 12.82 -1.71 -0.02
C TYR A 134 11.94 -2.98 0.02
N GLY A 135 12.47 -4.11 -0.47
CA GLY A 135 11.72 -5.36 -0.55
C GLY A 135 10.62 -5.37 -1.62
N LEU A 136 10.68 -4.42 -2.57
CA LEU A 136 9.72 -4.22 -3.66
C LEU A 136 10.35 -4.55 -5.01
N ILE A 137 9.53 -4.77 -6.04
CA ILE A 137 10.04 -4.86 -7.42
C ILE A 137 10.20 -3.43 -7.96
N ASP A 138 11.31 -3.08 -8.59
CA ASP A 138 11.53 -1.74 -9.17
C ASP A 138 11.41 -1.69 -10.70
N ASP A 139 11.22 -2.83 -11.35
CA ASP A 139 10.99 -2.95 -12.79
C ASP A 139 9.56 -3.45 -13.11
N TYR A 140 8.86 -2.74 -13.98
CA TYR A 140 7.46 -3.06 -14.30
C TYR A 140 7.31 -4.36 -15.11
N GLU A 141 8.30 -4.73 -15.93
CA GLU A 141 8.27 -6.03 -16.64
C GLU A 141 8.49 -7.19 -15.68
N GLU A 142 9.37 -7.03 -14.70
CA GLU A 142 9.56 -7.99 -13.61
C GLU A 142 8.30 -8.14 -12.74
N LEU A 143 7.58 -7.05 -12.48
CA LEU A 143 6.28 -7.10 -11.79
C LEU A 143 5.25 -7.89 -12.60
N LYS A 144 5.12 -7.62 -13.90
CA LYS A 144 4.21 -8.39 -14.78
C LYS A 144 4.59 -9.87 -14.84
N ARG A 145 5.88 -10.17 -14.82
CA ARG A 145 6.38 -11.55 -14.75
C ARG A 145 5.97 -12.21 -13.43
N PHE A 146 6.10 -11.52 -12.30
CA PHE A 146 5.62 -12.01 -11.00
C PHE A 146 4.11 -12.32 -11.05
N ILE A 147 3.28 -11.39 -11.52
CA ILE A 147 1.83 -11.57 -11.65
C ILE A 147 1.49 -12.75 -12.58
N SER A 148 2.21 -12.89 -13.70
CA SER A 148 2.00 -14.01 -14.63
C SER A 148 2.30 -15.36 -13.98
N LEU A 149 3.41 -15.47 -13.24
CA LEU A 149 3.80 -16.69 -12.52
C LEU A 149 2.78 -17.05 -11.44
N ARG A 150 2.33 -16.04 -10.68
CA ARG A 150 1.28 -16.18 -9.67
C ARG A 150 -0.02 -16.74 -10.26
N ASN A 151 -0.49 -16.15 -11.36
CA ASN A 151 -1.71 -16.59 -12.03
C ASN A 151 -1.59 -18.01 -12.60
N GLN A 152 -0.40 -18.39 -13.09
CA GLN A 152 -0.14 -19.76 -13.52
C GLN A 152 -0.22 -20.75 -12.35
N LEU A 153 0.36 -20.40 -11.19
CA LEU A 153 0.31 -21.22 -9.99
C LEU A 153 -1.14 -21.44 -9.52
N ILE A 154 -1.93 -20.37 -9.40
CA ILE A 154 -3.36 -20.44 -9.05
C ILE A 154 -4.11 -21.35 -10.04
N THR A 155 -3.91 -21.15 -11.34
CA THR A 155 -4.56 -21.95 -12.39
C THR A 155 -4.17 -23.43 -12.31
N SER A 156 -2.94 -23.73 -11.86
CA SER A 156 -2.45 -25.10 -11.66
C SER A 156 -2.86 -25.74 -10.33
N GLY A 157 -3.67 -25.05 -9.51
CA GLY A 157 -4.15 -25.55 -8.22
C GLY A 157 -3.24 -25.21 -7.03
N GLY A 158 -2.39 -24.19 -7.17
CA GLY A 158 -1.59 -23.65 -6.06
C GLY A 158 -2.47 -22.96 -5.02
N ASP A 159 -2.08 -23.08 -3.75
CA ASP A 159 -2.77 -22.47 -2.60
C ASP A 159 -2.25 -21.04 -2.38
N LEU A 160 -2.64 -20.13 -3.28
CA LEU A 160 -2.36 -18.71 -3.17
C LEU A 160 -3.68 -17.95 -3.05
N GLU A 161 -3.67 -16.87 -2.27
CA GLU A 161 -4.83 -15.99 -2.13
C GLU A 161 -5.32 -15.51 -3.50
N SER A 162 -6.62 -15.57 -3.76
CA SER A 162 -7.22 -15.07 -5.01
C SER A 162 -8.14 -13.91 -4.69
N GLY A 163 -8.05 -12.83 -5.47
CA GLY A 163 -8.90 -11.66 -5.28
C GLY A 163 -8.48 -10.50 -6.18
N ASP A 164 -9.01 -9.31 -5.86
CA ASP A 164 -8.85 -8.10 -6.67
C ASP A 164 -7.56 -7.36 -6.33
N PHE A 165 -6.45 -8.04 -6.61
CA PHE A 165 -5.12 -7.47 -6.50
C PHE A 165 -4.87 -6.43 -7.60
N ILE A 166 -4.34 -5.28 -7.19
CA ILE A 166 -3.98 -4.18 -8.07
C ILE A 166 -2.50 -3.85 -7.95
N ILE A 167 -1.98 -3.19 -8.97
CA ILE A 167 -0.61 -2.69 -8.95
C ILE A 167 -0.55 -1.35 -8.24
N TYR A 168 0.30 -1.28 -7.23
CA TYR A 168 0.70 -0.02 -6.60
C TYR A 168 2.09 0.35 -7.08
N LYS A 169 2.25 1.55 -7.61
CA LYS A 169 3.55 2.20 -7.74
C LYS A 169 3.69 3.18 -6.58
N LEU A 170 4.73 2.96 -5.78
CA LEU A 170 4.87 3.57 -4.46
C LEU A 170 6.00 4.58 -4.42
N TYR A 171 5.76 5.62 -3.65
CA TYR A 171 6.74 6.65 -3.33
C TYR A 171 6.71 6.95 -1.84
N GLU A 172 7.88 7.17 -1.25
CA GLU A 172 7.97 7.78 0.08
C GLU A 172 7.94 9.30 -0.07
N VAL A 173 7.05 9.96 0.68
CA VAL A 173 6.79 11.40 0.53
C VAL A 173 6.97 12.19 1.83
N LYS A 174 7.14 13.50 1.67
CA LYS A 174 7.15 14.47 2.78
C LYS A 174 6.25 15.66 2.43
N PHE A 175 5.51 16.11 3.43
CA PHE A 175 4.69 17.33 3.40
C PHE A 175 5.47 18.53 3.97
#